data_AF-A0A1R4IT63-F1
#
_entry.id   AF-A0A1R4IT63-F1
#
_cell.length_a   1.000
_cell.length_b   1.000
_cell.length_c   1.000
_cell.angle_alpha   90.00
_cell.angle_beta   90.00
_cell.angle_gamma   90.00
#
_symmetry.space_group_name_H-M   'P 1'
#
loop_
_entity.id
_entity.type
_entity.pdbx_description
1 polymer ?
#
loop_
_entity_poly.entity_id
_entity_poly.type
_entity_poly.pdbx_seq_one_letter_code
_entity_poly.pdbx_strand_id
1 'polypeptide(L)' 'MSTTNYNIRLDQELKEKAFSVLEGYGLTPSQAIKLFLNQVAETNSVPLSFDYQAILSTNTLKKSSGNHRSQNKD' A
#
# COMPACT_ATOMS: atom_id res chain seq x y z
N MET A 1 31.93 6.10 -5.53
CA MET A 1 30.65 5.40 -5.79
C MET A 1 30.12 5.87 -7.13
N SER A 2 29.76 4.95 -8.02
CA SER A 2 29.20 5.30 -9.33
C SER A 2 27.75 5.73 -9.16
N THR A 3 27.41 6.94 -9.61
CA THR A 3 26.01 7.40 -9.64
C THR A 3 25.34 6.94 -10.92
N THR A 4 24.17 6.33 -10.81
CA THR A 4 23.32 5.98 -11.95
C THR A 4 22.02 6.79 -11.93
N ASN A 5 21.45 7.00 -13.12
CA ASN A 5 20.16 7.69 -13.27
C ASN A 5 19.02 6.68 -13.29
N TYR A 6 17.91 7.03 -12.63
CA TYR A 6 16.67 6.27 -12.63
C TYR A 6 15.53 7.16 -13.12
N ASN A 7 14.82 6.72 -14.15
CA ASN A 7 13.69 7.44 -14.74
C ASN A 7 12.40 6.64 -14.49
N ILE A 8 11.37 7.33 -13.98
CA ILE A 8 10.08 6.74 -13.63
C ILE A 8 9.00 7.46 -14.43
N ARG A 9 8.14 6.69 -15.10
CA ARG A 9 6.90 7.21 -15.69
C ARG A 9 5.83 7.25 -14.61
N LEU A 10 5.14 8.38 -14.50
CA LEU A 10 4.08 8.62 -13.51
C LEU A 10 2.89 9.26 -14.22
N ASP A 11 1.69 8.90 -13.78
CA ASP A 11 0.47 9.62 -14.13
C ASP A 11 0.54 11.06 -13.60
N GLN A 12 0.00 12.00 -14.36
CA GLN A 12 0.10 13.42 -14.03
C GLN A 12 -0.55 13.73 -12.67
N GLU A 13 -1.75 13.22 -12.42
CA GLU A 13 -2.47 13.43 -11.16
C GLU A 13 -1.70 12.85 -9.96
N LEU A 14 -1.09 11.67 -10.12
CA LEU A 14 -0.27 11.04 -9.09
C LEU A 14 0.95 11.91 -8.78
N LYS A 15 1.63 12.42 -9.82
CA LYS A 15 2.77 13.32 -9.68
C LYS A 15 2.39 14.56 -8.88
N GLU A 16 1.33 15.25 -9.28
CA GLU A 16 0.88 16.50 -8.64
C GLU A 16 0.56 16.28 -7.16
N LYS A 17 -0.24 15.26 -6.84
CA LYS A 17 -0.64 14.94 -5.47
C LYS A 17 0.55 14.54 -4.60
N ALA A 18 1.38 13.62 -5.07
CA ALA A 18 2.51 13.12 -4.28
C ALA A 18 3.55 14.22 -4.05
N PHE A 19 3.86 15.02 -5.07
CA PHE A 19 4.94 16.01 -4.96
C PHE A 19 4.54 17.15 -4.04
N SER A 20 3.29 17.59 -4.06
CA SER A 20 2.78 18.59 -3.12
C SER A 20 2.93 18.14 -1.65
N VAL A 21 2.67 16.86 -1.37
CA VAL A 21 2.87 16.31 -0.01
C VAL A 21 4.35 16.32 0.36
N LEU A 22 5.24 15.86 -0.54
CA LEU A 22 6.68 15.83 -0.28
C LEU A 22 7.26 17.24 -0.05
N GLU A 23 6.82 18.22 -0.82
CA GLU A 23 7.19 19.63 -0.64
C GLU A 23 6.73 20.17 0.72
N GLY A 24 5.57 19.74 1.22
CA GLY A 24 5.09 20.06 2.57
C GLY A 24 6.02 19.54 3.67
N TYR A 25 6.75 18.45 3.42
CA TYR A 25 7.80 17.93 4.31
C TYR A 25 9.20 18.54 4.05
N GLY A 26 9.32 19.48 3.09
CA GLY A 26 10.60 20.05 2.68
C GLY A 26 11.50 19.08 1.91
N LEU A 27 10.92 18.03 1.33
CA LEU A 27 11.65 16.99 0.59
C LEU A 27 11.45 17.16 -0.91
N THR A 28 12.54 17.06 -1.67
CA THR A 28 12.44 16.89 -3.11
C THR A 28 12.01 15.46 -3.45
N PRO A 29 11.33 15.23 -4.60
CA PRO A 29 10.94 13.89 -5.03
C PRO A 29 12.12 12.91 -5.08
N SER A 30 13.28 13.35 -5.58
CA SER A 30 14.47 12.52 -5.64
C SER A 30 15.01 12.13 -4.26
N GLN A 31 14.90 13.00 -3.25
CA GLN A 31 15.28 12.66 -1.89
C GLN A 31 14.33 11.62 -1.30
N ALA A 32 13.02 11.80 -1.47
CA ALA A 32 12.02 10.85 -0.99
C ALA A 32 12.21 9.45 -1.60
N ILE A 33 12.44 9.37 -2.92
CA ILE A 33 12.72 8.09 -3.60
C ILE A 33 14.01 7.45 -3.09
N LYS A 34 15.07 8.23 -2.86
CA LYS A 34 16.31 7.71 -2.25
C LYS A 34 16.07 7.15 -0.85
N LEU A 35 15.30 7.86 -0.02
CA LEU A 35 14.96 7.38 1.33
C LEU A 35 14.18 6.07 1.27
N PHE A 36 13.19 5.98 0.37
CA PHE A 36 12.43 4.75 0.14
C PHE A 36 13.35 3.58 -0.27
N LEU A 37 14.22 3.79 -1.26
CA LEU A 37 15.12 2.75 -1.75
C LEU A 37 16.14 2.32 -0.68
N ASN A 38 16.66 3.28 0.10
CA ASN A 38 17.53 2.97 1.23
C ASN A 38 16.80 2.11 2.26
N GLN A 39 15.57 2.48 2.64
CA GLN A 39 14.79 1.69 3.58
C GLN A 39 14.58 0.26 3.09
N VAL A 40 14.22 0.08 1.81
CA VAL A 40 14.05 -1.24 1.20
C VAL A 40 15.34 -2.06 1.24
N ALA A 41 16.48 -1.44 0.92
CA ALA A 41 17.77 -2.11 0.91
C ALA A 41 18.23 -2.52 2.33
N GLU A 42 18.04 -1.65 3.31
CA GLU A 42 18.45 -1.89 4.70
C GLU A 42 17.55 -2.91 5.39
N THR A 43 16.23 -2.86 5.18
CA THR A 43 15.29 -3.77 5.87
C THR A 43 14.96 -5.04 5.09
N ASN A 44 15.39 -5.15 3.83
CA ASN A 44 15.00 -6.21 2.89
C ASN A 44 13.47 -6.38 2.79
N SER A 45 12.72 -5.29 2.97
CA SER A 45 11.26 -5.29 2.97
C SER A 45 10.72 -3.99 2.39
N VAL A 46 9.53 -4.05 1.79
CA VAL A 46 8.89 -2.85 1.23
C VAL A 46 8.18 -2.09 2.35
N PRO A 47 8.54 -0.82 2.65
CA PRO A 47 7.96 -0.05 3.75
C PRO A 47 6.61 0.57 3.38
N LEU A 48 5.68 -0.27 2.92
CA LEU A 48 4.31 0.10 2.60
C LEU A 48 3.36 -0.83 3.33
N SER A 49 2.27 -0.29 3.87
CA SER A 49 1.17 -1.09 4.38
C SER A 49 0.34 -1.64 3.21
N PHE A 50 0.19 -2.96 3.12
CA PHE A 50 -0.65 -3.61 2.11
C PHE A 50 -2.09 -3.88 2.61
N ASP A 51 -2.48 -3.24 3.72
CA ASP A 51 -3.75 -3.46 4.42
C ASP A 51 -4.98 -3.00 3.64
N TYR A 52 -4.80 -2.41 2.46
CA TYR A 52 -5.87 -1.92 1.58
C TYR A 52 -6.83 -3.04 1.10
N GLN A 53 -6.46 -4.33 1.22
CA GLN A 53 -7.31 -5.46 0.79
C GLN A 53 -8.19 -6.07 1.89
N ALA A 54 -8.11 -5.64 3.15
CA ALA A 54 -8.89 -6.24 4.23
C ALA A 54 -10.42 -5.99 4.12
N ILE A 55 -10.85 -5.04 3.28
CA ILE A 55 -12.27 -4.66 3.17
C ILE A 55 -13.03 -5.59 2.18
N LEU A 56 -12.35 -6.38 1.36
CA LEU A 56 -13.00 -7.27 0.38
C LEU A 56 -13.25 -8.69 0.91
N SER A 57 -12.51 -9.15 1.93
CA SER A 57 -12.58 -10.53 2.45
C SER A 57 -13.52 -10.70 3.66
N THR A 58 -13.96 -9.61 4.31
CA THR A 58 -14.88 -9.71 5.46
C THR A 58 -16.33 -10.04 5.07
N ASN A 59 -16.72 -9.80 3.81
CA ASN A 59 -18.09 -10.08 3.34
C ASN A 59 -18.31 -11.53 2.89
N THR A 60 -17.25 -12.34 2.70
CA THR A 60 -17.38 -13.73 2.25
C THR A 60 -17.39 -14.76 3.38
N LEU A 61 -16.88 -14.43 4.57
CA LEU A 61 -16.82 -15.37 5.70
C LEU A 61 -18.05 -15.33 6.63
N LYS A 62 -18.90 -14.29 6.56
CA LYS A 62 -20.10 -14.19 7.43
C LYS A 62 -21.31 -14.99 6.92
N LYS A 63 -21.30 -15.51 5.68
CA LYS A 63 -22.48 -16.17 5.08
C LYS A 63 -22.56 -17.70 5.28
N SER A 64 -21.57 -18.32 5.95
CA SER A 64 -21.51 -19.79 6.09
C SER A 64 -21.71 -20.34 7.51
N SER A 65 -21.92 -19.51 8.54
CA SER A 65 -22.26 -19.99 9.90
C SER A 65 -23.68 -19.61 10.27
N GLY A 66 -24.62 -20.40 9.76
CA GLY A 66 -26.04 -20.24 10.02
C GLY A 66 -26.86 -21.41 9.51
N ASN A 67 -26.35 -22.65 9.63
CA ASN A 67 -27.10 -23.83 9.23
C ASN A 67 -26.91 -24.96 10.25
N HIS A 68 -27.53 -24.83 11.43
CA HIS A 68 -27.93 -25.95 12.27
C HIS A 68 -28.97 -25.49 13.30
N ARG A 69 -30.24 -25.79 13.05
CA ARG A 69 -31.10 -26.46 14.04
C ARG A 69 -32.37 -26.99 13.38
N SER A 70 -32.35 -28.30 13.14
CA SER A 70 -33.53 -29.15 12.98
C SER A 70 -34.56 -28.82 14.06
N GLN A 71 -35.79 -28.46 13.67
CA GLN A 71 -36.95 -28.60 14.53
C GLN A 71 -37.82 -29.72 13.96
N ASN A 72 -37.62 -30.88 14.57
CA ASN A 72 -38.66 -31.87 14.77
C ASN A 72 -39.85 -31.19 15.47
N LYS A 73 -41.05 -31.24 14.87
CA LYS A 73 -42.31 -31.12 15.60
C LYS A 73 -43.48 -31.66 14.75
N ASP A 74 -44.05 -32.71 15.30
CA ASP A 74 -45.43 -33.22 15.19
C ASP A 74 -45.89 -33.82 13.85
#